data_AF-A0A4R8LCS4-F1
#
_entry.id   AF-A0A4R8LCS4-F1
#
_cell.length_a   1.000
_cell.length_b   1.000
_cell.length_c   1.000
_cell.angle_alpha   90.00
_cell.angle_beta   90.00
_cell.angle_gamma   90.00
#
_symmetry.space_group_name_H-M   'P 1'
#
loop_
_entity.id
_entity.type
_entity.pdbx_description
1 polymer ?
#
loop_
_entity_poly.entity_id
_entity_poly.type
_entity_poly.pdbx_seq_one_letter_code
_entity_poly.pdbx_strand_id
1 'polypeptide(L)'
;MDIYEKAVEKLTTEMAANEKHPYVQMIGQYLLAYLEKKPEHAERILAEGKTILKSLDAMRRYAETKRVGNVAVISDADGYGIVLRYFDCWDGEPFDIPPEPQPLAQIATPTRAATAKSTTTAKHSHAPAVTQLSLFDDAEGGEAL
;
A
#
# COMPACT_ATOMS: atom_id res chain seq x y z
N MET A 1 -12.32 -9.46 -29.24
CA MET A 1 -11.57 -8.60 -28.32
C MET A 1 -10.38 -9.39 -27.85
N ASP A 2 -9.22 -9.03 -28.39
CA ASP A 2 -7.95 -9.67 -28.12
C ASP A 2 -7.53 -9.43 -26.66
N ILE A 3 -6.70 -10.33 -26.11
CA ILE A 3 -6.22 -10.24 -24.71
C ILE A 3 -5.54 -8.88 -24.46
N TYR A 4 -4.79 -8.40 -25.45
CA TYR A 4 -4.19 -7.07 -25.45
C TYR A 4 -5.22 -5.95 -25.28
N GLU A 5 -6.27 -5.94 -26.09
CA GLU A 5 -7.31 -4.91 -26.05
C GLU A 5 -8.03 -4.90 -24.69
N LYS A 6 -8.31 -6.09 -24.13
CA LYS A 6 -8.90 -6.21 -22.79
C LYS A 6 -7.99 -5.64 -21.70
N ALA A 7 -6.68 -5.88 -21.79
CA ALA A 7 -5.73 -5.33 -20.82
C ALA A 7 -5.66 -3.80 -20.90
N VAL A 8 -5.67 -3.24 -22.11
CA VAL A 8 -5.73 -1.80 -22.36
C VAL A 8 -7.03 -1.20 -21.81
N GLU A 9 -8.18 -1.82 -22.10
CA GLU A 9 -9.48 -1.39 -21.58
C GLU A 9 -9.51 -1.40 -20.05
N LYS A 10 -8.99 -2.44 -19.42
CA LYS A 10 -8.89 -2.52 -17.95
C LYS A 10 -8.04 -1.39 -17.37
N LEU A 11 -6.84 -1.16 -17.91
CA LEU A 11 -5.95 -0.10 -17.43
C LEU A 11 -6.57 1.28 -17.61
N THR A 12 -7.15 1.56 -18.78
CA THR A 12 -7.83 2.84 -19.05
C THR A 12 -9.05 3.05 -18.14
N THR A 13 -9.80 1.99 -17.84
CA THR A 13 -10.92 2.03 -16.88
C THR A 13 -10.44 2.35 -15.47
N GLU A 14 -9.36 1.70 -15.01
CA GLU A 14 -8.77 1.99 -13.70
C GLU A 14 -8.23 3.42 -13.62
N MET A 15 -7.63 3.93 -14.69
CA MET A 15 -7.20 5.33 -14.78
C MET A 15 -8.38 6.28 -14.74
N ALA A 16 -9.45 6.03 -15.50
CA ALA A 16 -10.64 6.87 -15.50
C ALA A 16 -11.33 6.89 -14.12
N ALA A 17 -11.44 5.73 -13.47
CA ALA A 17 -11.98 5.61 -12.12
C ALA A 17 -11.15 6.37 -11.06
N ASN A 18 -9.86 6.61 -11.34
CA ASN A 18 -8.92 7.29 -10.45
C ASN A 18 -8.32 8.54 -11.12
N GLU A 19 -9.13 9.31 -11.84
CA GLU A 19 -8.70 10.52 -12.57
C GLU A 19 -7.97 11.53 -11.67
N LYS A 20 -8.37 11.61 -10.39
CA LYS A 20 -7.81 12.54 -9.39
C LYS A 20 -6.50 12.06 -8.77
N HIS A 21 -6.07 10.83 -9.07
CA HIS A 21 -4.87 10.23 -8.48
C HIS A 21 -3.70 10.30 -9.47
N PRO A 22 -2.80 11.31 -9.35
CA PRO A 22 -1.76 11.56 -10.35
C PRO A 22 -0.82 10.36 -10.56
N TYR A 23 -0.53 9.61 -9.49
CA TYR A 23 0.30 8.41 -9.58
C TYR A 23 -0.36 7.27 -10.37
N VAL A 24 -1.71 7.16 -10.32
CA VAL A 24 -2.41 6.13 -11.10
C VAL A 24 -2.36 6.49 -12.57
N GLN A 25 -2.49 7.78 -12.91
CA GLN A 25 -2.35 8.24 -14.30
C GLN A 25 -0.94 7.94 -14.84
N MET A 26 0.10 8.31 -14.08
CA MET A 26 1.49 8.10 -14.50
C MET A 26 1.80 6.61 -14.69
N ILE A 27 1.43 5.76 -13.71
CA ILE A 27 1.69 4.32 -13.81
C ILE A 27 0.82 3.67 -14.89
N GLY A 28 -0.43 4.09 -15.04
CA GLY A 28 -1.32 3.59 -16.09
C GLY A 28 -0.77 3.88 -17.49
N GLN A 29 -0.33 5.11 -17.75
CA GLN A 29 0.33 5.49 -19.01
C GLN A 29 1.59 4.65 -19.27
N TYR A 30 2.41 4.46 -18.23
CA TYR A 30 3.59 3.61 -18.31
C TYR A 30 3.24 2.17 -18.69
N LEU A 31 2.23 1.56 -18.05
CA LEU A 31 1.79 0.19 -18.33
C LEU A 31 1.22 0.03 -19.74
N LEU A 32 0.50 1.03 -20.25
CA LEU A 32 0.02 1.04 -21.63
C LEU A 32 1.20 1.05 -22.63
N ALA A 33 2.15 1.96 -22.46
CA ALA A 33 3.36 2.01 -23.29
C ALA A 33 4.24 0.74 -23.16
N TYR A 34 4.19 0.07 -22.01
CA TYR A 34 4.85 -1.21 -21.80
C TYR A 34 4.18 -2.34 -22.58
N LEU A 35 2.85 -2.41 -22.57
CA LEU A 35 2.09 -3.40 -23.33
C LEU A 35 2.27 -3.26 -24.84
N GLU A 36 2.42 -2.04 -25.36
CA GLU A 36 2.71 -1.82 -26.79
C GLU A 36 4.03 -2.50 -27.22
N LYS A 37 5.01 -2.55 -26.31
CA LYS A 37 6.32 -3.17 -26.56
C LYS A 37 6.33 -4.66 -26.27
N LYS A 38 5.53 -5.10 -25.28
CA LYS A 38 5.45 -6.49 -24.81
C LYS A 38 3.99 -6.93 -24.66
N PRO A 39 3.28 -7.20 -25.77
CA PRO A 39 1.89 -7.59 -25.74
C PRO A 39 1.64 -8.94 -25.04
N GLU A 40 2.66 -9.81 -24.95
CA GLU A 40 2.62 -11.09 -24.25
C GLU A 40 2.34 -10.96 -22.74
N HIS A 41 2.57 -9.78 -22.16
CA HIS A 41 2.32 -9.51 -20.75
C HIS A 41 0.88 -9.07 -20.45
N ALA A 42 0.03 -8.89 -21.47
CA ALA A 42 -1.37 -8.51 -21.31
C ALA A 42 -2.14 -9.48 -20.41
N GLU A 43 -1.88 -10.78 -20.51
CA GLU A 43 -2.51 -11.80 -19.66
C GLU A 43 -2.17 -11.60 -18.17
N ARG A 44 -0.94 -11.23 -17.86
CA ARG A 44 -0.48 -11.02 -16.47
C ARG A 44 -1.12 -9.77 -15.85
N ILE A 45 -1.35 -8.73 -16.66
CA ILE A 45 -2.04 -7.50 -16.23
C ILE A 45 -3.54 -7.74 -15.99
N LEU A 46 -4.13 -8.69 -16.72
CA LEU A 46 -5.53 -9.11 -16.54
C LEU A 46 -5.73 -10.07 -15.37
N ALA A 47 -4.65 -10.58 -14.75
CA ALA A 47 -4.75 -11.52 -13.66
C ALA A 47 -5.58 -10.95 -12.48
N GLU A 48 -6.32 -11.84 -11.83
CA GLU A 48 -7.24 -11.46 -10.77
C GLU A 48 -6.52 -10.79 -9.61
N GLY A 49 -7.10 -9.69 -9.12
CA GLY A 49 -6.56 -8.93 -7.99
C GLY A 49 -5.37 -8.03 -8.33
N LYS A 50 -4.86 -8.02 -9.57
CA LYS A 50 -3.83 -7.07 -10.01
C LYS A 50 -4.46 -5.75 -10.44
N THR A 51 -4.12 -4.65 -9.75
CA THR A 51 -4.59 -3.29 -10.10
C THR A 51 -3.46 -2.28 -9.99
N ILE A 52 -3.61 -1.13 -10.65
CA ILE A 52 -2.64 -0.02 -10.59
C ILE A 52 -2.50 0.50 -9.15
N LEU A 53 -3.60 0.56 -8.40
CA LEU A 53 -3.56 1.00 -7.00
C LEU A 53 -2.74 0.06 -6.11
N LYS A 54 -2.86 -1.25 -6.33
CA LYS A 54 -2.10 -2.23 -5.54
C LYS A 54 -0.63 -2.30 -5.94
N SER A 55 -0.30 -2.05 -7.21
CA SER A 55 1.10 -1.91 -7.61
C SER A 55 1.77 -0.69 -6.95
N LEU A 56 1.03 0.40 -6.78
CA LEU A 56 1.46 1.56 -6.00
C LEU A 56 1.61 1.24 -4.50
N ASP A 57 0.74 0.40 -3.93
CA ASP A 57 0.90 -0.07 -2.55
C ASP A 57 2.16 -0.93 -2.39
N ALA A 58 2.44 -1.82 -3.34
CA ALA A 58 3.70 -2.56 -3.38
C ALA A 58 4.92 -1.63 -3.43
N MET A 59 4.85 -0.54 -4.21
CA MET A 59 5.89 0.49 -4.25
C MET A 59 6.04 1.21 -2.91
N ARG A 60 4.94 1.58 -2.24
CA ARG A 60 4.97 2.16 -0.89
C ARG A 60 5.69 1.24 0.09
N ARG A 61 5.39 -0.05 0.06
CA ARG A 61 5.95 -1.03 1.00
C ARG A 61 7.43 -1.28 0.75
N TYR A 62 7.86 -1.24 -0.50
CA TYR A 62 9.29 -1.21 -0.83
C TYR A 62 9.95 0.09 -0.32
N ALA A 63 9.30 1.24 -0.49
CA ALA A 63 9.81 2.52 0.02
C ALA A 63 9.99 2.49 1.54
N GLU A 64 9.07 1.86 2.27
CA GLU A 64 9.10 1.72 3.72
C GLU A 64 10.32 0.92 4.22
N THR A 65 10.83 -0.05 3.45
CA THR A 65 12.04 -0.80 3.83
C THR A 65 13.32 0.01 3.58
N LYS A 66 13.29 0.91 2.60
CA LYS A 66 14.42 1.76 2.19
C LYS A 66 14.43 3.13 2.85
N ARG A 67 13.39 3.50 3.60
CA ARG A 67 13.26 4.83 4.18
C ARG A 67 14.38 5.13 5.17
N VAL A 68 14.88 6.35 5.12
CA VAL A 68 15.78 6.93 6.12
C VAL A 68 15.04 8.09 6.78
N GLY A 69 14.63 7.91 8.05
CA GLY A 69 13.71 8.82 8.71
C GLY A 69 12.33 8.79 8.05
N ASN A 70 11.89 9.94 7.52
CA ASN A 70 10.58 10.12 6.88
C ASN A 70 10.64 10.16 5.35
N VAL A 71 11.80 9.90 4.74
CA VAL A 71 11.99 10.00 3.29
C VAL A 71 12.58 8.70 2.75
N ALA A 72 12.07 8.26 1.60
CA ALA A 72 12.66 7.20 0.80
C ALA A 72 12.93 7.76 -0.60
N VAL A 73 14.11 7.49 -1.14
CA VAL A 73 14.47 7.84 -2.51
C VAL A 73 14.50 6.53 -3.31
N ILE A 74 13.71 6.47 -4.36
CA ILE A 74 13.63 5.34 -5.28
C ILE A 74 13.93 5.89 -6.67
N SER A 75 14.81 5.22 -7.42
CA SER A 75 15.08 5.60 -8.80
C SER A 75 13.87 5.29 -9.69
N ASP A 76 13.71 6.01 -10.80
CA ASP A 76 12.62 5.74 -11.75
C ASP A 76 12.63 4.27 -12.20
N ALA A 77 13.83 3.74 -12.49
CA ALA A 77 14.02 2.35 -12.90
C ALA A 77 13.54 1.35 -11.83
N ASP A 78 13.88 1.57 -10.57
CA ASP A 78 13.43 0.72 -9.47
C ASP A 78 11.92 0.86 -9.24
N GLY A 79 11.39 2.08 -9.30
CA GLY A 79 9.96 2.35 -9.14
C GLY A 79 9.13 1.59 -10.18
N TYR A 80 9.47 1.75 -11.46
CA TYR A 80 8.81 1.00 -12.52
C TYR A 80 9.07 -0.51 -12.44
N GLY A 81 10.26 -0.92 -12.02
CA GLY A 81 10.59 -2.33 -11.79
C GLY A 81 9.71 -2.99 -10.73
N ILE A 82 9.43 -2.29 -9.61
CA ILE A 82 8.52 -2.76 -8.55
C ILE A 82 7.10 -2.94 -9.08
N VAL A 83 6.62 -1.98 -9.88
CA VAL A 83 5.29 -2.07 -10.51
C VAL A 83 5.23 -3.27 -11.46
N LEU A 84 6.22 -3.44 -12.33
CA LEU A 84 6.26 -4.60 -13.23
C LEU A 84 6.38 -5.91 -12.47
N ARG A 85 7.14 -5.94 -11.37
CA ARG A 85 7.28 -7.10 -10.50
C ARG A 85 5.94 -7.47 -9.87
N TYR A 86 5.15 -6.47 -9.46
CA TYR A 86 3.80 -6.69 -8.96
C TYR A 86 2.90 -7.37 -10.00
N PHE A 87 3.03 -7.06 -11.29
CA PHE A 87 2.29 -7.73 -12.37
C PHE A 87 2.98 -9.00 -12.89
N ASP A 88 4.05 -9.46 -12.25
CA ASP A 88 4.86 -10.60 -12.72
C ASP A 88 5.43 -10.40 -14.14
N CYS A 89 5.62 -9.14 -14.58
CA CYS A 89 6.17 -8.74 -15.88
C CYS A 89 7.64 -8.32 -15.82
N TRP A 90 8.27 -8.45 -14.65
CA TRP A 90 9.65 -8.05 -14.44
C TRP A 90 10.62 -9.20 -14.71
N ASP A 91 11.57 -8.97 -15.63
CA ASP A 91 12.60 -9.94 -16.02
C ASP A 91 14.00 -9.57 -15.47
N GLY A 92 14.11 -8.50 -14.67
CA GLY A 92 15.38 -8.05 -14.08
C GLY A 92 15.64 -8.61 -12.67
N GLU A 93 16.55 -7.97 -11.95
CA GLU A 93 16.91 -8.35 -10.58
C GLU A 93 15.69 -8.31 -9.63
N PRO A 94 15.49 -9.32 -8.77
CA PRO A 94 14.33 -9.39 -7.89
C PRO A 94 14.35 -8.28 -6.82
N PHE A 95 13.25 -7.56 -6.69
CA PHE A 95 13.03 -6.64 -5.58
C PHE A 95 12.52 -7.39 -4.34
N ASP A 96 13.10 -7.08 -3.18
CA ASP A 96 12.60 -7.56 -1.88
C ASP A 96 11.40 -6.71 -1.43
N ILE A 97 10.24 -6.99 -2.03
CA ILE A 97 8.97 -6.34 -1.72
C ILE A 97 8.27 -7.17 -0.64
N PRO A 98 7.95 -6.60 0.54
CA PRO A 98 7.18 -7.31 1.55
C PRO A 98 5.86 -7.88 1.00
N PRO A 99 5.35 -9.04 1.48
CA PRO A 99 4.16 -9.72 0.91
C PRO A 99 2.85 -8.99 1.23
N GLU A 100 1.95 -8.74 0.26
CA GLU A 100 0.68 -7.98 0.45
C GLU A 100 -0.07 -8.43 1.72
N PRO A 101 -0.49 -7.52 2.63
CA PRO A 101 -1.33 -7.90 3.76
C PRO A 101 -2.62 -8.49 3.20
N GLN A 102 -2.77 -9.81 3.31
CA GLN A 102 -3.98 -10.47 2.86
C GLN A 102 -5.15 -9.92 3.68
N PRO A 103 -6.27 -9.52 3.04
CA PRO A 103 -7.50 -9.28 3.79
C PRO A 103 -7.78 -10.53 4.63
N LEU A 104 -7.93 -10.36 5.95
CA LEU A 104 -8.31 -11.42 6.88
C LEU A 104 -9.70 -11.97 6.49
N ALA A 105 -9.75 -12.87 5.52
CA ALA A 105 -10.97 -13.54 5.10
C ALA A 105 -10.83 -15.04 5.36
N GLN A 106 -11.51 -15.46 6.44
CA GLN A 106 -11.94 -16.81 6.77
C GLN A 106 -10.88 -17.74 7.40
N ILE A 107 -10.57 -17.46 8.66
CA ILE A 107 -10.27 -18.51 9.63
C ILE A 107 -11.56 -19.31 9.82
N ALA A 108 -11.85 -20.24 8.92
CA ALA A 108 -12.86 -21.26 9.15
C ALA A 108 -12.31 -22.19 10.24
N THR A 109 -12.75 -21.98 11.48
CA THR A 109 -12.46 -22.87 12.61
C THR A 109 -13.12 -24.23 12.38
N PRO A 110 -12.39 -25.35 12.29
CA PRO A 110 -12.98 -26.64 12.60
C PRO A 110 -13.04 -26.80 14.13
N THR A 111 -14.25 -27.05 14.61
CA THR A 111 -14.58 -27.57 15.94
C THR A 111 -13.61 -28.66 16.40
N ARG A 112 -13.00 -28.52 17.59
CA ARG A 112 -12.87 -29.62 18.57
C ARG A 112 -12.58 -29.12 19.99
N ALA A 113 -13.45 -29.56 20.90
CA ALA A 113 -13.38 -29.38 22.34
C ALA A 113 -12.19 -30.07 23.01
N ALA A 114 -11.64 -29.48 24.08
CA ALA A 114 -11.57 -30.04 25.44
C ALA A 114 -10.56 -29.30 26.35
N THR A 115 -11.06 -28.84 27.50
CA THR A 115 -10.46 -28.83 28.85
C THR A 115 -8.96 -28.56 29.04
N ALA A 116 -8.63 -27.47 29.74
CA ALA A 116 -7.88 -27.53 31.01
C ALA A 116 -7.99 -26.20 31.79
N LYS A 117 -8.39 -26.32 33.07
CA LYS A 117 -8.32 -25.29 34.11
C LYS A 117 -6.87 -24.87 34.35
N SER A 118 -6.62 -23.60 34.67
CA SER A 118 -5.85 -23.20 35.87
C SER A 118 -5.89 -21.69 36.12
N THR A 119 -6.46 -21.39 37.28
CA THR A 119 -6.35 -20.19 38.12
C THR A 119 -4.93 -19.65 38.23
N THR A 120 -4.73 -18.32 38.30
CA THR A 120 -4.03 -17.62 39.42
C THR A 120 -4.11 -16.09 39.30
N THR A 121 -4.48 -15.52 40.43
CA THR A 121 -4.70 -14.14 40.89
C THR A 121 -3.41 -13.29 41.02
N ALA A 122 -3.49 -11.98 40.76
CA ALA A 122 -2.79 -10.86 41.45
C ALA A 122 -2.99 -9.57 40.61
N LYS A 123 -3.83 -8.58 40.95
CA LYS A 123 -3.90 -7.63 42.07
C LYS A 123 -2.84 -6.49 42.02
N HIS A 124 -3.37 -5.26 41.80
CA HIS A 124 -2.80 -3.93 42.09
C HIS A 124 -1.63 -3.43 41.21
N SER A 125 -1.55 -2.17 40.74
CA SER A 125 -2.16 -0.94 41.22
C SER A 125 -1.98 0.26 40.27
N HIS A 126 -2.92 1.21 40.38
CA HIS A 126 -2.81 2.67 40.22
C HIS A 126 -2.40 3.31 38.88
N ALA A 127 -3.37 3.95 38.23
CA ALA A 127 -3.21 5.26 37.59
C ALA A 127 -4.50 6.08 37.86
N PRO A 128 -4.45 7.31 38.39
CA PRO A 128 -5.62 8.16 38.46
C PRO A 128 -5.87 8.79 37.08
N ALA A 129 -7.15 8.93 36.76
CA ALA A 129 -7.67 9.64 35.61
C ALA A 129 -8.20 11.03 36.04
N VAL A 130 -8.43 11.89 35.03
CA VAL A 130 -9.35 13.06 35.03
C VAL A 130 -8.77 14.34 35.68
N THR A 131 -8.89 15.59 35.19
CA THR A 131 -9.39 16.27 33.98
C THR A 131 -9.22 17.79 34.21
N GLN A 132 -9.34 18.57 33.12
CA GLN A 132 -9.68 20.01 33.00
C GLN A 132 -8.57 21.04 33.20
N LEU A 133 -8.16 21.82 32.17
CA LEU A 133 -8.84 22.80 31.31
C LEU A 133 -8.92 24.20 31.94
N SER A 134 -8.41 25.17 31.16
CA SER A 134 -8.59 26.63 31.16
C SER A 134 -7.99 27.45 32.31
N LEU A 135 -7.06 28.36 31.96
CA LEU A 135 -7.20 29.79 32.29
C LEU A 135 -6.21 30.68 31.50
N PHE A 136 -6.77 31.50 30.58
CA PHE A 136 -6.43 32.87 30.13
C PHE A 136 -4.94 33.26 29.95
N ASP A 137 -4.49 33.63 28.74
CA ASP A 137 -4.66 34.94 28.09
C ASP A 137 -4.06 36.07 28.93
N ASP A 138 -2.84 36.50 28.59
CA ASP A 138 -2.48 37.91 28.69
C ASP A 138 -1.33 38.24 27.73
N ALA A 139 -1.56 39.32 27.01
CA ALA A 139 -0.72 39.88 25.98
C ALA A 139 -0.03 41.13 26.54
N GLU A 140 1.28 41.23 26.44
CA GLU A 140 2.01 42.48 26.65
C GLU A 140 3.18 42.47 25.65
N GLY A 141 3.12 43.27 24.58
CA GLY A 141 3.63 44.65 24.60
C GLY A 141 5.15 44.59 24.65
N GLY A 142 5.91 44.64 23.54
CA GLY A 142 5.90 45.69 22.55
C GLY A 142 6.55 46.94 23.14
N GLU A 143 7.89 47.07 23.05
CA GLU A 143 8.55 48.37 22.86
C GLU A 143 9.84 48.19 22.07
N ALA A 144 9.94 49.03 21.04
CA ALA A 144 11.12 49.29 20.26
C ALA A 144 11.93 50.39 20.95
N LEU A 145 13.26 50.24 20.98
CA LEU A 145 14.27 51.26 20.65
C LEU A 145 15.68 50.68 20.85
#